data_AF-A0A7J9ES82-F1
#
_entry.id   AF-A0A7J9ES82-F1
#
_cell.length_a   1.000
_cell.length_b   1.000
_cell.length_c   1.000
_cell.angle_alpha   90.00
_cell.angle_beta   90.00
_cell.angle_gamma   90.00
#
_symmetry.space_group_name_H-M   'P 1'
#
loop_
_entity.id
_entity.type
_entity.pdbx_description
1 polymer ?
#
loop_
_entity_poly.entity_id
_entity_poly.type
_entity_poly.pdbx_seq_one_letter_code
_entity_poly.pdbx_strand_id
1 'polypeptide(L)'
;MSWRFPPRGWLKFNVCGVVFEAKAGGGGVLRDEDGVARALFSGPSEAKDAKLAELKSIGVALELYEGMGWATCCPLLIEVGSNVGLSIRIPLKHSGESVEENGSIGLCLISCSIFATMYSV
;
A
#
# COMPACT_ATOMS: atom_id res chain seq x y z
N MET A 1 17.73 5.84 5.50
CA MET A 1 16.54 6.68 5.22
C MET A 1 15.94 7.10 6.55
N SER A 2 15.59 8.37 6.74
CA SER A 2 14.86 8.82 7.93
C SER A 2 13.36 8.79 7.65
N TRP A 3 12.59 8.15 8.54
CA TRP A 3 11.13 8.15 8.47
C TRP A 3 10.60 9.58 8.59
N ARG A 4 9.52 9.88 7.86
CA ARG A 4 8.84 11.18 7.87
C ARG A 4 7.33 10.99 8.01
N PHE A 5 6.70 11.95 8.69
CA PHE A 5 5.25 12.08 8.76
C PHE A 5 4.64 12.22 7.35
N PRO A 6 3.43 11.68 7.12
CA PRO A 6 2.70 11.97 5.90
C PRO A 6 2.33 13.47 5.80
N PRO A 7 2.03 13.97 4.59
CA PRO A 7 1.42 15.30 4.43
C PRO A 7 0.12 15.43 5.24
N ARG A 8 -0.27 16.65 5.59
CA ARG A 8 -1.54 16.86 6.31
C ARG A 8 -2.74 16.31 5.54
N GLY A 9 -3.63 15.63 6.25
CA GLY A 9 -4.81 14.95 5.74
C GLY A 9 -4.52 13.57 5.13
N TRP A 10 -3.27 13.14 5.04
CA TRP A 10 -2.88 11.87 4.43
C TRP A 10 -2.66 10.78 5.49
N LEU A 11 -2.94 9.56 5.09
CA LEU A 11 -2.53 8.35 5.80
C LEU A 11 -1.25 7.80 5.16
N LYS A 12 -0.36 7.23 5.99
CA LYS A 12 0.85 6.54 5.55
C LYS A 12 0.87 5.09 6.03
N PHE A 13 0.88 4.14 5.10
CA PHE A 13 1.09 2.72 5.40
C PHE A 13 2.55 2.35 5.18
N ASN A 14 3.26 2.04 6.25
CA ASN A 14 4.58 1.44 6.18
C ASN A 14 4.44 -0.08 6.12
N VAL A 15 4.87 -0.71 5.03
CA VAL A 15 4.75 -2.16 4.82
C VAL A 15 6.12 -2.80 4.62
N CYS A 16 6.24 -4.06 5.03
CA CYS A 16 7.47 -4.84 4.87
C CYS A 16 7.15 -6.32 4.65
N GLY A 17 7.88 -6.94 3.72
CA GLY A 17 7.94 -8.39 3.57
C GLY A 17 9.29 -8.92 4.06
N VAL A 18 9.26 -10.03 4.79
CA VAL A 18 10.47 -10.69 5.32
C VAL A 18 10.49 -12.16 4.95
N VAL A 19 11.69 -12.72 4.80
CA VAL A 19 11.91 -14.16 4.65
C VAL A 19 13.01 -14.60 5.60
N PHE A 20 12.76 -15.70 6.31
CA PHE A 20 13.71 -16.32 7.22
C PHE A 20 13.58 -17.85 7.15
N GLU A 21 14.69 -18.55 6.92
CA GLU A 21 14.76 -20.03 6.90
C GLU A 21 13.61 -20.70 6.12
N ALA A 22 13.32 -20.18 4.92
CA ALA A 22 12.23 -20.61 4.02
C ALA A 22 10.79 -20.29 4.45
N LYS A 23 10.58 -19.53 5.52
CA LYS A 23 9.27 -18.96 5.87
C LYS A 23 9.20 -17.51 5.45
N ALA A 24 8.09 -17.11 4.84
CA ALA A 24 7.81 -15.71 4.53
C ALA A 24 6.76 -15.15 5.48
N GLY A 25 6.87 -13.85 5.73
CA GLY A 25 5.94 -13.09 6.54
C GLY A 25 5.83 -11.67 6.03
N GLY A 26 4.74 -11.03 6.40
CA GLY A 26 4.44 -9.68 5.97
C GLY A 26 3.73 -8.91 7.06
N GLY A 27 3.83 -7.59 6.99
CA GLY A 27 3.16 -6.73 7.94
C GLY A 27 3.16 -5.28 7.50
N GLY A 28 2.42 -4.48 8.25
CA GLY A 28 2.48 -3.04 8.08
C GLY A 28 1.82 -2.28 9.22
N VAL A 29 2.13 -0.99 9.26
CA VAL A 29 1.58 -0.02 10.21
C VAL A 29 1.06 1.17 9.43
N LEU A 30 -0.22 1.48 9.63
CA LEU A 30 -0.82 2.70 9.13
C LEU A 30 -0.72 3.80 10.18
N ARG A 31 -0.28 4.97 9.75
CA ARG A 31 -0.16 6.18 10.57
C ARG A 31 -0.89 7.34 9.93
N ASP A 32 -1.41 8.25 10.73
CA ASP A 32 -1.95 9.52 10.28
C ASP A 32 -0.89 10.62 10.18
N GLU A 33 -1.34 11.85 9.90
CA GLU A 33 -0.53 13.06 9.80
C GLU A 33 0.28 13.38 11.08
N ASP A 34 -0.24 13.00 12.25
CA ASP A 34 0.43 13.15 13.55
C ASP A 34 1.34 11.96 13.88
N GLY A 35 1.44 10.98 12.96
CA GLY A 35 2.22 9.77 13.11
C GLY A 35 1.60 8.74 14.07
N VAL A 36 0.37 8.97 14.53
CA VAL A 36 -0.35 8.06 15.42
C VAL A 36 -0.73 6.81 14.62
N ALA A 37 -0.44 5.63 15.18
CA ALA A 37 -0.82 4.37 14.56
C ALA A 37 -2.34 4.20 14.61
N ARG A 38 -2.96 4.00 13.44
CA ARG A 38 -4.42 3.82 13.29
C ARG A 38 -4.81 2.39 12.99
N ALA A 39 -3.94 1.63 12.34
CA ALA A 39 -4.12 0.21 12.08
C ALA A 39 -2.75 -0.49 11.97
N LEU A 40 -2.74 -1.79 12.25
CA LEU A 40 -1.56 -2.65 12.09
C LEU A 40 -2.00 -4.05 11.68
N PHE A 41 -1.14 -4.73 10.93
CA PHE A 41 -1.29 -6.16 10.67
C PHE A 41 0.08 -6.82 10.61
N SER A 42 0.10 -8.12 10.88
CA SER A 42 1.25 -8.98 10.72
C SER A 42 0.78 -10.41 10.51
N GLY A 43 1.42 -11.17 9.64
CA GLY A 43 1.06 -12.57 9.46
C GLY A 43 2.05 -13.36 8.62
N PRO A 44 1.93 -14.71 8.65
CA PRO A 44 2.64 -15.57 7.73
C PRO A 44 2.18 -15.30 6.30
N SER A 45 3.07 -15.56 5.34
CA SER A 45 2.79 -15.39 3.91
C SER A 45 3.24 -16.63 3.15
N GLU A 46 2.40 -17.12 2.24
CA GLU A 46 2.75 -18.16 1.26
C GLU A 46 3.64 -17.59 0.14
N ALA A 47 4.51 -16.62 0.44
CA ALA A 47 5.41 -16.02 -0.52
C ALA A 47 6.72 -16.80 -0.58
N LYS A 48 7.26 -16.95 -1.79
CA LYS A 48 8.54 -17.63 -2.02
C LYS A 48 9.77 -16.77 -1.71
N ASP A 49 9.59 -15.45 -1.68
CA ASP A 49 10.66 -14.47 -1.46
C ASP A 49 10.11 -13.20 -0.77
N ALA A 50 11.02 -12.36 -0.28
CA ALA A 50 10.65 -11.16 0.48
C ALA A 50 9.90 -10.13 -0.37
N LYS A 51 10.21 -10.05 -1.67
CA LYS A 51 9.57 -9.13 -2.60
C LYS A 51 8.08 -9.49 -2.80
N LEU A 52 7.79 -10.78 -2.94
CA LEU A 52 6.41 -11.26 -3.03
C LEU A 52 5.67 -11.14 -1.69
N ALA A 53 6.36 -11.38 -0.56
CA ALA A 53 5.78 -11.17 0.76
C ALA A 53 5.39 -9.70 1.00
N GLU A 54 6.23 -8.79 0.50
CA GLU A 54 6.02 -7.34 0.56
C GLU A 54 4.87 -6.91 -0.35
N LEU A 55 4.80 -7.42 -1.58
CA LEU A 55 3.68 -7.17 -2.49
C LEU A 55 2.35 -7.66 -1.90
N LYS A 56 2.33 -8.85 -1.27
CA LYS A 56 1.16 -9.35 -0.55
C LYS A 56 0.78 -8.44 0.63
N SER A 57 1.77 -7.88 1.33
CA SER A 57 1.53 -6.91 2.41
C SER A 57 0.92 -5.60 1.90
N ILE A 58 1.30 -5.15 0.70
CA ILE A 58 0.64 -4.01 0.04
C ILE A 58 -0.84 -4.33 -0.23
N GLY A 59 -1.15 -5.53 -0.71
CA GLY A 59 -2.53 -5.98 -0.93
C GLY A 59 -3.37 -5.92 0.34
N VAL A 60 -2.89 -6.51 1.44
CA VAL A 60 -3.56 -6.47 2.75
C VAL A 60 -3.73 -5.03 3.26
N ALA A 61 -2.73 -4.16 3.05
CA ALA A 61 -2.81 -2.75 3.43
C ALA A 61 -3.93 -2.01 2.68
N LEU A 62 -4.12 -2.31 1.39
CA LEU A 62 -5.19 -1.74 0.57
C LEU A 62 -6.57 -2.25 1.01
N GLU A 63 -6.72 -3.55 1.25
CA GLU A 63 -7.96 -4.14 1.75
C GLU A 63 -8.37 -3.53 3.10
N LEU A 64 -7.41 -3.33 4.01
CA LEU A 64 -7.64 -2.66 5.28
C LEU A 64 -8.08 -1.21 5.08
N TYR A 65 -7.38 -0.46 4.23
CA TYR A 65 -7.69 0.94 3.95
C TYR A 65 -9.09 1.12 3.35
N GLU A 66 -9.49 0.24 2.44
CA GLU A 66 -10.84 0.23 1.86
C GLU A 66 -11.89 -0.22 2.89
N GLY A 67 -11.64 -1.30 3.61
CA GLY A 67 -12.57 -1.86 4.60
C GLY A 67 -12.86 -0.92 5.78
N MET A 68 -11.94 0.00 6.09
CA MET A 68 -12.13 1.03 7.12
C MET A 68 -12.85 2.29 6.61
N GLY A 69 -13.17 2.38 5.33
CA GLY A 69 -13.89 3.51 4.73
C GLY A 69 -13.04 4.76 4.51
N TRP A 70 -11.72 4.69 4.73
CA TRP A 70 -10.83 5.85 4.60
C TRP A 70 -10.58 6.30 3.17
N ALA A 71 -10.81 5.41 2.20
CA ALA A 71 -10.76 5.70 0.77
C ALA A 71 -11.62 6.91 0.34
N THR A 72 -12.61 7.28 1.16
CA THR A 72 -13.51 8.41 0.91
C THR A 72 -13.06 9.73 1.52
N CYS A 73 -12.14 9.72 2.50
CA CYS A 73 -11.83 10.90 3.30
C CYS A 73 -10.34 11.25 3.42
N CYS A 74 -9.43 10.28 3.28
CA CYS A 74 -8.00 10.51 3.46
C CYS A 74 -7.19 9.84 2.34
N PRO A 75 -6.40 10.55 1.54
CA PRO A 75 -5.49 9.92 0.58
C PRO A 75 -4.44 9.05 1.28
N LEU A 76 -3.97 8.00 0.58
CA LEU A 76 -3.03 7.02 1.12
C LEU A 76 -1.65 7.13 0.45
N LEU A 77 -0.60 7.10 1.27
CA LEU A 77 0.79 6.88 0.88
C LEU A 77 1.25 5.52 1.39
N ILE A 78 1.74 4.66 0.52
CA ILE A 78 2.35 3.38 0.93
C ILE A 78 3.87 3.51 0.80
N GLU A 79 4.58 3.27 1.89
CA GLU A 79 6.04 3.21 1.95
C GLU A 79 6.49 1.78 2.20
N VAL A 80 7.37 1.30 1.34
CA VAL A 80 7.78 -0.10 1.27
C VAL A 80 9.21 -0.24 1.82
N GLY A 81 9.45 -1.26 2.65
CA GLY A 81 10.70 -1.47 3.38
C GLY A 81 11.90 -1.94 2.54
N SER A 82 11.70 -2.34 1.28
CA SER A 82 12.81 -2.70 0.39
C SER A 82 13.59 -1.48 -0.12
N ASN A 83 14.86 -1.70 -0.48
CA ASN A 83 15.79 -0.66 -0.96
C ASN A 83 15.32 0.02 -2.28
N VAL A 84 14.23 -0.46 -2.87
CA VAL A 84 13.52 0.12 -4.01
C VAL A 84 12.33 0.90 -3.43
N GLY A 85 12.52 2.20 -3.21
CA GLY A 85 11.47 3.06 -2.66
C GLY A 85 10.27 3.15 -3.60
N LEU A 86 9.29 2.28 -3.42
CA LEU A 86 8.00 2.35 -4.10
C LEU A 86 7.06 3.19 -3.23
N SER A 87 6.69 4.37 -3.73
CA SER A 87 5.67 5.24 -3.12
C SER A 87 4.42 5.21 -4.00
N ILE A 88 3.39 4.47 -3.57
CA ILE A 88 2.08 4.51 -4.24
C ILE A 88 1.28 5.64 -3.61
N ARG A 89 0.79 6.57 -4.44
CA ARG A 89 -0.14 7.63 -4.04
C ARG A 89 -1.51 7.31 -4.61
N ILE A 90 -2.49 7.15 -3.74
CA ILE A 90 -3.89 7.00 -4.14
C ILE A 90 -4.59 8.31 -3.80
N PRO A 91 -4.81 9.20 -4.79
CA PRO A 91 -5.58 10.41 -4.56
C PRO A 91 -7.05 10.06 -4.31
N LEU A 92 -7.73 10.89 -3.53
CA LEU A 92 -9.17 10.81 -3.38
C LEU A 92 -9.83 11.01 -4.75
N LYS A 93 -10.76 10.12 -5.13
CA LYS A 93 -11.63 10.37 -6.28
C LYS A 93 -12.58 11.50 -5.92
N HIS A 94 -12.24 12.74 -6.29
CA HIS A 94 -13.25 13.78 -6.39
C HIS A 94 -14.17 13.44 -7.56
N SER A 95 -15.47 13.48 -7.32
CA SER A 95 -16.50 13.29 -8.33
C SER A 95 -16.34 14.34 -9.44
N GLY A 96 -15.67 13.96 -10.52
CA GLY A 96 -15.70 14.65 -11.81
C GLY A 96 -14.61 15.70 -12.07
N GLU A 97 -13.35 15.29 -12.17
CA GLU A 97 -12.39 16.00 -13.03
C GLU A 97 -11.20 15.10 -13.44
N SER A 98 -10.90 15.11 -14.74
CA SER A 98 -9.81 14.40 -15.40
C SER A 98 -8.46 14.98 -14.99
N VAL A 99 -7.57 14.18 -14.41
CA VAL A 99 -6.22 14.61 -14.02
C VAL A 99 -5.28 14.49 -15.20
N GLU A 100 -4.64 15.61 -15.54
CA GLU A 100 -3.63 15.77 -16.58
C GLU A 100 -2.49 14.75 -16.48
N GLU A 101 -2.18 14.20 -17.64
CA GLU A 101 -1.21 13.15 -17.86
C GLU A 101 0.18 13.77 -18.02
N ASN A 102 0.96 13.76 -16.94
CA ASN A 102 2.41 13.86 -17.05
C ASN A 102 3.04 12.70 -16.27
N GLY A 103 3.31 11.62 -17.01
CA GLY A 103 4.05 10.43 -16.53
C GLY A 103 3.22 9.35 -15.82
N SER A 104 1.89 9.30 -16.00
CA SER A 104 0.98 8.42 -15.23
C SER A 104 0.36 7.23 -15.99
N ILE A 105 0.90 6.85 -17.14
CA ILE A 105 0.37 5.75 -17.99
C ILE A 105 0.38 4.38 -17.26
N GLY A 106 1.08 4.25 -16.13
CA GLY A 106 1.13 3.01 -15.34
C GLY A 106 -0.03 2.79 -14.34
N LEU A 107 -0.80 3.81 -13.96
CA LEU A 107 -1.71 3.71 -12.80
C LEU A 107 -3.08 3.09 -13.11
N CYS A 108 -3.59 3.25 -14.33
CA CYS A 108 -4.86 2.60 -14.72
C CYS A 108 -4.69 1.08 -14.91
N LEU A 109 -3.50 0.64 -15.31
CA LEU A 109 -3.22 -0.78 -15.53
C LEU A 109 -3.01 -1.56 -14.22
N ILE A 110 -2.55 -0.94 -13.14
CA ILE A 110 -2.31 -1.65 -11.86
C ILE A 110 -3.64 -2.00 -11.17
N SER A 111 -4.64 -1.12 -11.23
CA SER A 111 -5.99 -1.44 -10.74
C SER A 111 -6.62 -2.60 -11.53
N CYS A 112 -6.44 -2.66 -12.86
CA CYS A 112 -6.95 -3.76 -13.67
C CYS A 112 -6.12 -5.05 -13.52
N SER A 113 -4.81 -4.97 -13.30
CA SER A 113 -3.94 -6.15 -13.23
C SER A 113 -4.02 -6.85 -11.87
N ILE A 114 -4.19 -6.10 -10.78
CA ILE A 114 -4.44 -6.69 -9.45
C ILE A 114 -5.81 -7.39 -9.43
N PHE A 115 -6.84 -6.78 -10.03
CA PHE A 115 -8.15 -7.45 -10.20
C PHE A 115 -8.05 -8.69 -11.09
N ALA A 116 -7.36 -8.62 -12.24
CA ALA A 116 -7.25 -9.76 -13.16
C ALA A 116 -6.46 -10.94 -12.56
N THR A 117 -5.48 -10.67 -11.70
CA THR A 117 -4.69 -11.74 -11.04
C THR A 117 -5.42 -12.36 -9.85
N MET A 118 -6.33 -11.63 -9.19
CA MET A 118 -7.16 -12.16 -8.10
C MET A 118 -8.33 -13.04 -8.57
N TYR A 119 -8.81 -12.87 -9.81
CA TYR A 119 -9.98 -13.58 -10.35
C TYR A 119 -9.69 -14.55 -11.52
N SER A 120 -8.42 -14.71 -11.94
CA SER A 120 -8.07 -15.72 -12.94
C SER A 120 -7.62 -17.00 -12.24
N VAL A 121 -8.60 -17.82 -11.84
CA VAL A 121 -8.44 -19.25 -11.52
C VAL A 121 -8.94 -20.05 -12.71
#